data_AF-A0A0V8RU86-F1
#
_entry.id   AF-A0A0V8RU86-F1
#
_cell.length_a   1.000
_cell.length_b   1.000
_cell.length_c   1.000
_cell.angle_alpha   90.00
_cell.angle_beta   90.00
_cell.angle_gamma   90.00
#
_symmetry.space_group_name_H-M   'P 1'
#
loop_
_entity.id
_entity.type
_entity.pdbx_description
1 polymer ?
#
loop_
_entity_poly.entity_id
_entity_poly.type
_entity_poly.pdbx_seq_one_letter_code
_entity_poly.pdbx_strand_id
1 'polypeptide(L)'
;MEEGGCIGYGGVLVCEGEMAVNTVVVPGALAVDPSLPLEPVRAVLLTHGHADHFRYAGALRERGARVYAPRHCLPLVENPSINYMATMGWAAGFEENYITPYFVGRGVRVDEPVEPGRAVSGEALVDALHAPGHTPGHLVYIIEAGGVRLLAAGDTVYGGEYLKGNPVLYHTDTLSWMRTLGMLERLDFDILVPGHGAPVERREARRLIDLNRGKIEEMLRLAESALDDEPAAGDEVIERLFEATGLARSRRAYSVYMPSVRALLNALTALGRARRVVENGVPKWLRR
;
A
#
# COMPACT_ATOMS: atom_id res chain seq x y z
N MET A 1 -11.40 27.11 2.54
CA MET A 1 -10.10 26.66 2.01
C MET A 1 -9.23 26.42 3.22
N GLU A 2 -9.41 25.26 3.87
CA GLU A 2 -8.69 24.87 5.10
C GLU A 2 -7.67 23.79 4.67
N GLU A 3 -6.39 24.12 4.73
CA GLU A 3 -5.43 23.74 5.79
C GLU A 3 -5.07 22.24 5.72
N GLY A 4 -4.13 21.92 4.80
CA GLY A 4 -3.49 20.61 4.70
C GLY A 4 -2.35 20.48 5.72
N GLY A 5 -2.44 19.47 6.58
CA GLY A 5 -1.50 19.25 7.68
C GLY A 5 -0.18 18.65 7.18
N CYS A 6 0.93 19.29 7.52
CA CYS A 6 2.27 18.71 7.39
C CYS A 6 2.84 18.42 8.79
N ILE A 7 3.61 17.33 8.93
CA ILE A 7 4.38 17.07 10.15
C ILE A 7 5.87 17.29 9.85
N GLY A 8 6.52 18.08 10.71
CA GLY A 8 7.96 18.36 10.65
C GLY A 8 8.72 17.71 11.81
N TYR A 9 9.89 17.16 11.54
CA TYR A 9 10.83 16.65 12.54
C TYR A 9 12.29 16.83 12.10
N GLY A 10 13.10 17.55 12.87
CA GLY A 10 14.57 17.58 12.70
C GLY A 10 15.08 18.05 11.33
N GLY A 11 14.33 18.91 10.62
CA GLY A 11 14.66 19.33 9.24
C GLY A 11 14.06 18.45 8.13
N VAL A 12 13.20 17.50 8.49
CA VAL A 12 12.38 16.66 7.60
C VAL A 12 10.92 17.12 7.70
N LEU A 13 10.21 17.25 6.59
CA LEU A 13 8.87 17.84 6.53
C LEU A 13 7.96 17.12 5.52
N VAL A 14 6.83 16.58 5.96
CA VAL A 14 6.01 15.71 5.11
C VAL A 14 4.57 16.18 5.12
N CYS A 15 3.98 16.26 3.92
CA CYS A 15 2.70 16.92 3.71
C CYS A 15 1.62 16.00 3.17
N GLU A 16 0.38 16.29 3.55
CA GLU A 16 -0.81 15.72 2.92
C GLU A 16 -1.00 16.25 1.50
N GLY A 17 -1.13 15.33 0.54
CA GLY A 17 -1.56 15.59 -0.83
C GLY A 17 -2.32 14.37 -1.35
N GLU A 18 -3.39 14.57 -2.11
CA GLU A 18 -4.33 13.48 -2.41
C GLU A 18 -3.73 12.30 -3.17
N MET A 19 -2.63 12.40 -3.92
CA MET A 19 -1.98 11.24 -4.59
C MET A 19 -0.50 11.51 -4.97
N ALA A 20 0.43 11.26 -4.06
CA ALA A 20 1.56 10.33 -4.21
C ALA A 20 2.44 10.43 -2.96
N VAL A 21 2.33 9.47 -2.07
CA VAL A 21 3.01 9.52 -0.76
C VAL A 21 4.21 8.56 -0.69
N ASN A 22 4.56 7.87 -1.78
CA ASN A 22 5.48 6.71 -1.75
C ASN A 22 6.50 6.62 -2.89
N THR A 23 6.69 7.71 -3.63
CA THR A 23 7.87 7.89 -4.48
C THR A 23 8.98 8.47 -3.61
N VAL A 24 9.99 7.67 -3.26
CA VAL A 24 11.14 8.19 -2.52
C VAL A 24 12.08 8.89 -3.50
N VAL A 25 12.41 10.15 -3.20
CA VAL A 25 13.28 11.01 -3.99
C VAL A 25 14.64 11.15 -3.31
N VAL A 26 15.74 10.92 -4.05
CA VAL A 26 17.11 10.97 -3.47
C VAL A 26 17.99 12.03 -4.15
N PRO A 27 18.40 13.07 -3.40
CA PRO A 27 19.71 13.75 -3.50
C PRO A 27 20.51 13.62 -2.17
N GLY A 28 21.75 14.13 -2.10
CA GLY A 28 22.64 14.09 -0.91
C GLY A 28 22.13 14.76 0.40
N ALA A 29 20.83 15.04 0.47
CA ALA A 29 20.05 15.31 1.66
C ALA A 29 18.66 14.67 1.45
N LEU A 30 18.12 14.00 2.47
CA LEU A 30 16.80 13.37 2.44
C LEU A 30 15.71 14.45 2.49
N ALA A 31 15.44 15.08 1.36
CA ALA A 31 14.50 16.18 1.28
C ALA A 31 13.06 15.65 1.34
N VAL A 32 12.35 16.04 2.39
CA VAL A 32 10.89 16.09 2.41
C VAL A 32 10.60 17.52 2.87
N ASP A 33 10.30 18.43 1.95
CA ASP A 33 9.78 19.79 2.19
C ASP A 33 9.22 20.31 0.85
N PRO A 34 7.89 20.47 0.69
CA PRO A 34 7.26 20.95 -0.54
C PRO A 34 7.06 22.47 -0.59
N SER A 35 7.50 23.21 0.43
CA SER A 35 7.58 24.68 0.42
C SER A 35 8.94 25.18 -0.07
N LEU A 36 9.96 24.32 -0.02
CA LEU A 36 11.29 24.59 -0.55
C LEU A 36 11.38 24.21 -2.02
N PRO A 37 12.23 24.91 -2.81
CA PRO A 37 12.62 24.43 -4.13
C PRO A 37 13.23 23.04 -3.98
N LEU A 38 12.65 22.04 -4.64
CA LEU A 38 13.28 20.73 -4.73
C LEU A 38 14.60 20.89 -5.49
N GLU A 39 15.70 20.50 -4.84
CA GLU A 39 16.96 20.20 -5.54
C GLU A 39 16.68 19.18 -6.66
N PRO A 40 17.49 19.15 -7.75
CA PRO A 40 17.28 18.21 -8.84
C PRO A 40 17.15 16.77 -8.35
N VAL A 41 15.98 16.18 -8.61
CA VAL A 41 15.65 14.79 -8.25
C VAL A 41 16.45 13.84 -9.13
N ARG A 42 17.34 13.03 -8.52
CA ARG A 42 18.19 12.08 -9.28
C ARG A 42 17.62 10.68 -9.35
N ALA A 43 16.87 10.26 -8.34
CA ALA A 43 16.30 8.93 -8.25
C ALA A 43 14.88 8.96 -7.67
N VAL A 44 14.03 8.08 -8.18
CA VAL A 44 12.67 7.79 -7.72
C VAL A 44 12.61 6.31 -7.36
N LEU A 45 12.42 5.97 -6.08
CA LEU A 45 12.23 4.60 -5.63
C LEU A 45 10.73 4.36 -5.40
N LEU A 46 10.16 3.41 -6.14
CA LEU A 46 8.76 3.00 -6.00
C LEU A 46 8.66 1.84 -5.02
N THR A 47 7.67 1.85 -4.12
CA THR A 47 7.44 0.74 -3.18
C THR A 47 6.66 -0.40 -3.82
N HIS A 48 5.71 -0.09 -4.69
CA HIS A 48 4.90 -1.06 -5.41
C HIS A 48 4.22 -0.42 -6.64
N GLY A 49 3.43 -1.23 -7.35
CA GLY A 49 2.85 -0.87 -8.65
C GLY A 49 1.43 -0.30 -8.62
N HIS A 50 0.92 0.31 -7.56
CA HIS A 50 -0.38 1.01 -7.64
C HIS A 50 -0.21 2.42 -8.21
N ALA A 51 -1.20 2.87 -8.99
CA ALA A 51 -1.14 4.08 -9.80
C ALA A 51 -0.78 5.37 -9.03
N ASP A 52 -1.30 5.51 -7.83
CA ASP A 52 -1.04 6.64 -6.93
C ASP A 52 0.38 6.65 -6.37
N HIS A 53 1.11 5.53 -6.42
CA HIS A 53 2.49 5.41 -5.92
C HIS A 53 3.56 5.76 -6.95
N PHE A 54 3.21 5.77 -8.24
CA PHE A 54 4.11 6.16 -9.33
C PHE A 54 3.59 7.32 -10.18
N ARG A 55 2.51 7.98 -9.75
CA ARG A 55 1.82 9.04 -10.50
C ARG A 55 2.75 10.16 -11.00
N TYR A 56 3.74 10.55 -10.19
CA TYR A 56 4.70 11.60 -10.53
C TYR A 56 6.02 11.09 -11.12
N ALA A 57 6.24 9.78 -11.15
CA ALA A 57 7.51 9.20 -11.59
C ALA A 57 7.86 9.60 -13.04
N GLY A 58 6.87 9.69 -13.93
CA GLY A 58 7.07 10.13 -15.31
C GLY A 58 7.56 11.57 -15.42
N ALA A 59 6.90 12.49 -14.72
CA ALA A 59 7.27 13.92 -14.72
C ALA A 59 8.65 14.15 -14.08
N LEU A 60 9.00 13.38 -13.04
CA LEU A 60 10.33 13.43 -12.42
C LEU A 60 11.40 12.85 -13.34
N ARG A 61 11.07 11.78 -14.06
CA ARG A 61 11.95 11.16 -15.06
C ARG A 61 12.26 12.09 -16.23
N GLU A 62 11.27 12.81 -16.74
CA GLU A 62 11.45 13.85 -17.77
C GLU A 62 12.38 14.99 -17.32
N ARG A 63 12.49 15.20 -16.00
CA ARG A 63 13.42 16.16 -15.38
C ARG A 63 14.80 15.56 -15.05
N GLY A 64 15.07 14.33 -15.48
CA GLY A 64 16.39 13.68 -15.35
C GLY A 64 16.52 12.65 -14.23
N ALA A 65 15.43 12.36 -13.49
CA ALA A 65 15.46 11.31 -12.47
C ALA A 65 15.52 9.91 -13.09
N ARG A 66 16.22 8.98 -12.45
CA ARG A 66 16.11 7.54 -12.73
C ARG A 66 14.98 6.92 -11.91
N VAL A 67 14.13 6.11 -12.54
CA VAL A 67 13.01 5.41 -11.87
C VAL A 67 13.42 3.99 -11.52
N TYR A 68 13.27 3.64 -10.25
CA TYR A 68 13.53 2.32 -9.67
C TYR A 68 12.24 1.73 -9.15
N ALA A 69 11.98 0.45 -9.42
CA ALA A 69 10.76 -0.21 -8.98
C ALA A 69 11.04 -1.68 -8.64
N PRO A 70 10.26 -2.32 -7.74
CA PRO A 70 10.40 -3.75 -7.48
C PRO A 70 10.26 -4.51 -8.79
N ARG A 71 11.12 -5.51 -9.04
CA ARG A 71 11.06 -6.29 -10.30
C ARG A 71 9.65 -6.80 -10.60
N HIS A 72 8.96 -7.27 -9.55
CA HIS A 72 7.59 -7.79 -9.63
C HIS A 72 6.56 -6.74 -10.10
N CYS A 73 6.84 -5.46 -9.96
CA CYS A 73 5.92 -4.37 -10.27
C CYS A 73 6.12 -3.77 -11.67
N LEU A 74 7.19 -4.13 -12.40
CA LEU A 74 7.50 -3.55 -13.72
C LEU A 74 6.30 -3.58 -14.69
N PRO A 75 5.61 -4.72 -14.91
CA PRO A 75 4.47 -4.75 -15.82
C PRO A 75 3.35 -3.79 -15.41
N LEU A 76 3.14 -3.59 -14.11
CA LEU A 76 2.11 -2.69 -13.58
C LEU A 76 2.52 -1.22 -13.77
N VAL A 77 3.80 -0.89 -13.56
CA VAL A 77 4.29 0.50 -13.64
C VAL A 77 4.44 0.95 -15.10
N GLU A 78 4.92 0.07 -15.99
CA GLU A 78 5.19 0.41 -17.39
C GLU A 78 3.94 0.35 -18.27
N ASN A 79 2.94 -0.46 -17.89
CA ASN A 79 1.74 -0.68 -18.70
C ASN A 79 0.46 -0.40 -17.90
N PRO A 80 -0.23 0.74 -18.15
CA PRO A 80 -1.49 1.08 -17.50
C PRO A 80 -2.59 0.03 -17.64
N SER A 81 -2.63 -0.69 -18.76
CA SER A 81 -3.63 -1.73 -18.96
C SER A 81 -3.40 -2.92 -18.03
N ILE A 82 -2.14 -3.31 -17.82
CA ILE A 82 -1.77 -4.36 -16.87
C ILE A 82 -1.99 -3.86 -15.44
N ASN A 83 -1.69 -2.58 -15.17
CA ASN A 83 -1.88 -1.96 -13.86
C ASN A 83 -3.30 -2.17 -13.31
N TYR A 84 -4.32 -1.75 -14.07
CA TYR A 84 -5.70 -1.82 -13.61
C TYR A 84 -6.17 -3.29 -13.51
N MET A 85 -5.84 -4.13 -14.49
CA MET A 85 -6.24 -5.54 -14.51
C MET A 85 -5.67 -6.29 -13.31
N ALA A 86 -4.37 -6.14 -13.04
CA ALA A 86 -3.68 -6.83 -11.98
C ALA A 86 -4.07 -6.33 -10.58
N THR A 87 -4.27 -5.02 -10.41
CA THR A 87 -4.68 -4.44 -9.12
C THR A 87 -6.07 -4.92 -8.73
N MET A 88 -6.99 -4.99 -9.68
CA MET A 88 -8.39 -5.19 -9.37
C MET A 88 -8.88 -6.62 -9.64
N GLY A 89 -8.08 -7.48 -10.30
CA GLY A 89 -8.48 -8.83 -10.72
C GLY A 89 -9.49 -8.87 -11.88
N TRP A 90 -9.46 -7.88 -12.78
CA TRP A 90 -10.48 -7.73 -13.83
C TRP A 90 -10.00 -8.43 -15.09
N ALA A 91 -10.92 -9.12 -15.76
CA ALA A 91 -10.68 -9.62 -17.11
C ALA A 91 -10.55 -8.44 -18.09
N ALA A 92 -9.72 -8.60 -19.11
CA ALA A 92 -9.62 -7.62 -20.19
C ALA A 92 -11.01 -7.39 -20.83
N GLY A 93 -11.35 -6.12 -21.09
CA GLY A 93 -12.64 -5.76 -21.71
C GLY A 93 -13.79 -5.52 -20.74
N PHE A 94 -13.54 -5.59 -19.42
CA PHE A 94 -14.51 -5.12 -18.43
C PHE A 94 -14.74 -3.61 -18.62
N GLU A 95 -15.99 -3.19 -18.80
CA GLU A 95 -16.38 -1.87 -19.30
C GLU A 95 -15.60 -0.69 -18.68
N GLU A 96 -15.23 0.29 -19.52
CA GLU A 96 -14.55 1.54 -19.17
C GLU A 96 -15.19 2.26 -17.96
N ASN A 97 -16.49 2.04 -17.75
CA ASN A 97 -17.30 2.60 -16.68
C ASN A 97 -16.88 2.20 -15.25
N TYR A 98 -16.10 1.14 -15.09
CA TYR A 98 -15.60 0.67 -13.78
C TYR A 98 -14.16 1.09 -13.48
N ILE A 99 -13.47 1.63 -14.47
CA ILE A 99 -12.13 2.17 -14.33
C ILE A 99 -12.27 3.59 -13.79
N THR A 100 -12.02 3.80 -12.49
CA THR A 100 -12.02 5.16 -11.93
C THR A 100 -10.68 5.84 -12.18
N PRO A 101 -10.62 7.18 -12.40
CA PRO A 101 -9.36 7.90 -12.58
C PRO A 101 -8.35 7.74 -11.45
N TYR A 102 -8.81 7.33 -10.25
CA TYR A 102 -7.97 7.02 -9.10
C TYR A 102 -7.05 5.82 -9.34
N PHE A 103 -7.43 4.89 -10.20
CA PHE A 103 -6.71 3.63 -10.44
C PHE A 103 -5.98 3.61 -11.80
N VAL A 104 -6.04 4.70 -12.56
CA VAL A 104 -5.37 4.80 -13.85
C VAL A 104 -4.08 5.61 -13.70
N GLY A 105 -2.97 4.89 -13.68
CA GLY A 105 -1.64 5.49 -13.81
C GLY A 105 -1.31 5.80 -15.26
N ARG A 106 -0.46 6.81 -15.51
CA ARG A 106 0.27 6.91 -16.78
C ARG A 106 1.47 6.00 -16.70
N GLY A 107 1.68 5.16 -17.71
CA GLY A 107 2.81 4.22 -17.72
C GLY A 107 4.13 4.98 -17.66
N VAL A 108 5.04 4.50 -16.83
CA VAL A 108 6.38 5.09 -16.68
C VAL A 108 7.41 4.02 -16.92
N ARG A 109 8.35 4.25 -17.84
CA ARG A 109 9.49 3.35 -18.04
C ARG A 109 10.30 3.26 -16.75
N VAL A 110 10.56 2.03 -16.30
CA VAL A 110 11.46 1.76 -15.18
C VAL A 110 12.88 1.73 -15.72
N ASP A 111 13.78 2.53 -15.14
CA ASP A 111 15.18 2.58 -15.57
C ASP A 111 16.01 1.48 -14.91
N GLU A 112 15.62 1.01 -13.72
CA GLU A 112 16.30 -0.09 -13.02
C GLU A 112 15.35 -0.91 -12.12
N PRO A 113 15.25 -2.23 -12.30
CA PRO A 113 14.50 -3.09 -11.38
C PRO A 113 15.25 -3.26 -10.05
N VAL A 114 14.49 -3.28 -8.95
CA VAL A 114 14.99 -3.47 -7.59
C VAL A 114 14.64 -4.87 -7.10
N GLU A 115 15.63 -5.54 -6.51
CA GLU A 115 15.48 -6.77 -5.74
C GLU A 115 15.71 -6.46 -4.25
N PRO A 116 15.16 -7.26 -3.31
CA PRO A 116 15.50 -7.15 -1.90
C PRO A 116 17.01 -7.30 -1.67
N GLY A 117 17.56 -6.42 -0.85
CA GLY A 117 18.99 -6.33 -0.58
C GLY A 117 19.48 -4.91 -0.47
N ARG A 118 20.78 -4.78 -0.19
CA ARG A 118 21.44 -3.48 -0.07
C ARG A 118 21.87 -2.97 -1.44
N ALA A 119 21.50 -1.73 -1.73
CA ALA A 119 21.92 -0.98 -2.90
C ALA A 119 22.52 0.38 -2.51
N VAL A 120 23.24 0.98 -3.46
CA VAL A 120 23.71 2.36 -3.37
C VAL A 120 23.05 3.14 -4.49
N SER A 121 22.31 4.21 -4.15
CA SER A 121 21.69 5.10 -5.13
C SER A 121 22.23 6.52 -4.93
N GLY A 122 23.23 6.90 -5.73
CA GLY A 122 23.97 8.14 -5.52
C GLY A 122 24.88 8.06 -4.30
N GLU A 123 24.69 8.96 -3.33
CA GLU A 123 25.44 9.00 -2.05
C GLU A 123 24.68 8.34 -0.89
N ALA A 124 23.41 7.95 -1.10
CA ALA A 124 22.57 7.34 -0.06
C ALA A 124 22.72 5.82 -0.07
N LEU A 125 22.83 5.24 1.13
CA LEU A 125 22.70 3.81 1.36
C LEU A 125 21.21 3.48 1.42
N VAL A 126 20.78 2.54 0.58
CA VAL A 126 19.38 2.15 0.46
C VAL A 126 19.27 0.64 0.66
N ASP A 127 18.64 0.21 1.75
CA ASP A 127 18.27 -1.19 1.94
C ASP A 127 16.83 -1.40 1.48
N ALA A 128 16.64 -2.22 0.46
CA ALA A 128 15.33 -2.64 -0.01
C ALA A 128 14.93 -3.94 0.70
N LEU A 129 13.78 -3.95 1.36
CA LEU A 129 13.28 -5.10 2.12
C LEU A 129 11.94 -5.55 1.54
N HIS A 130 11.81 -6.86 1.30
CA HIS A 130 10.54 -7.44 0.86
C HIS A 130 9.50 -7.35 1.97
N ALA A 131 8.34 -6.78 1.64
CA ALA A 131 7.32 -6.44 2.61
C ALA A 131 5.91 -6.83 2.09
N PRO A 132 5.69 -8.13 1.78
CA PRO A 132 4.46 -8.58 1.15
C PRO A 132 3.24 -8.38 2.05
N GLY A 133 2.07 -8.26 1.43
CA GLY A 133 0.79 -8.22 2.11
C GLY A 133 -0.19 -7.30 1.42
N HIS A 134 0.16 -6.02 1.31
CA HIS A 134 -0.58 -5.06 0.49
C HIS A 134 -0.55 -5.49 -0.98
N THR A 135 0.64 -5.64 -1.56
CA THR A 135 0.87 -6.33 -2.84
C THR A 135 1.95 -7.41 -2.69
N PRO A 136 2.01 -8.42 -3.58
CA PRO A 136 2.98 -9.51 -3.46
C PRO A 136 4.44 -9.06 -3.58
N GLY A 137 4.69 -8.04 -4.42
CA GLY A 137 6.03 -7.52 -4.73
C GLY A 137 6.42 -6.26 -3.97
N HIS A 138 5.67 -5.88 -2.93
CA HIS A 138 5.91 -4.62 -2.21
C HIS A 138 7.30 -4.61 -1.55
N LEU A 139 8.01 -3.49 -1.70
CA LEU A 139 9.26 -3.21 -1.01
C LEU A 139 9.10 -2.01 -0.07
N VAL A 140 9.73 -2.10 1.09
CA VAL A 140 10.04 -0.94 1.93
C VAL A 140 11.52 -0.60 1.80
N TYR A 141 11.85 0.66 2.06
CA TYR A 141 13.22 1.14 1.97
C TYR A 141 13.70 1.71 3.30
N ILE A 142 14.88 1.29 3.75
CA ILE A 142 15.66 2.02 4.75
C ILE A 142 16.65 2.91 4.00
N ILE A 143 16.59 4.20 4.25
CA ILE A 143 17.45 5.19 3.58
C ILE A 143 18.24 5.92 4.65
N GLU A 144 19.55 5.85 4.57
CA GLU A 144 20.46 6.55 5.47
C GLU A 144 21.08 7.76 4.75
N ALA A 145 20.84 8.95 5.28
CA ALA A 145 21.41 10.19 4.79
C ALA A 145 21.57 11.19 5.95
N GLY A 146 22.70 11.90 6.00
CA GLY A 146 22.95 12.91 7.04
C GLY A 146 22.91 12.38 8.48
N GLY A 147 23.15 11.08 8.69
CA GLY A 147 23.09 10.43 10.00
C GLY A 147 21.67 10.07 10.49
N VAL A 148 20.65 10.23 9.65
CA VAL A 148 19.26 9.86 9.94
C VAL A 148 18.86 8.66 9.08
N ARG A 149 18.17 7.69 9.70
CA ARG A 149 17.58 6.53 9.01
C ARG A 149 16.08 6.69 8.84
N LEU A 150 15.62 6.69 7.60
CA LEU A 150 14.20 6.74 7.26
C LEU A 150 13.71 5.39 6.78
N LEU A 151 12.59 4.93 7.33
CA LEU A 151 11.82 3.81 6.82
C LEU A 151 10.69 4.33 5.94
N ALA A 152 10.83 4.21 4.63
CA ALA A 152 9.73 4.38 3.69
C ALA A 152 8.90 3.09 3.64
N ALA A 153 7.83 3.06 4.44
CA ALA A 153 7.04 1.84 4.66
C ALA A 153 6.03 1.57 3.52
N GLY A 154 5.73 2.56 2.70
CA GLY A 154 4.67 2.42 1.72
C GLY A 154 3.34 2.00 2.34
N ASP A 155 2.48 1.39 1.52
CA ASP A 155 1.17 0.87 1.93
C ASP A 155 1.21 -0.37 2.85
N THR A 156 2.36 -0.65 3.46
CA THR A 156 2.44 -1.60 4.57
C THR A 156 2.08 -0.94 5.90
N VAL A 157 2.15 0.39 6.01
CA VAL A 157 1.74 1.17 7.19
C VAL A 157 0.97 2.38 6.73
N TYR A 158 -0.24 2.59 7.25
CA TYR A 158 -1.07 3.77 7.00
C TYR A 158 -1.14 4.68 8.23
N GLY A 159 -1.28 5.98 8.00
CA GLY A 159 -1.51 7.01 9.01
C GLY A 159 -2.85 6.83 9.74
N GLY A 160 -2.90 7.27 11.00
CA GLY A 160 -4.06 7.03 11.88
C GLY A 160 -5.40 7.56 11.33
N GLU A 161 -5.43 8.74 10.72
CA GLU A 161 -6.66 9.29 10.13
C GLU A 161 -7.10 8.50 8.89
N TYR A 162 -6.15 8.05 8.07
CA TYR A 162 -6.45 7.17 6.93
C TYR A 162 -7.09 5.85 7.40
N LEU A 163 -6.56 5.25 8.47
CA LEU A 163 -7.14 4.04 9.07
C LEU A 163 -8.58 4.25 9.57
N LYS A 164 -8.89 5.41 10.15
CA LYS A 164 -10.25 5.72 10.65
C LYS A 164 -11.23 5.90 9.50
N GLY A 165 -10.82 6.56 8.42
CA GLY A 165 -11.66 6.84 7.26
C GLY A 165 -11.92 5.63 6.35
N ASN A 166 -11.15 4.55 6.48
CA ASN A 166 -11.20 3.39 5.59
C ASN A 166 -11.46 2.08 6.37
N PRO A 167 -12.71 1.60 6.42
CA PRO A 167 -13.06 0.37 7.16
C PRO A 167 -12.43 -0.90 6.59
N VAL A 168 -12.24 -0.96 5.27
CA VAL A 168 -11.54 -2.06 4.59
C VAL A 168 -10.47 -1.47 3.69
N LEU A 169 -9.23 -1.86 3.95
CA LEU A 169 -8.03 -1.43 3.22
C LEU A 169 -7.70 -2.44 2.13
N TYR A 170 -7.20 -1.94 1.00
CA TYR A 170 -6.70 -2.80 -0.06
C TYR A 170 -5.54 -3.65 0.45
N HIS A 171 -5.63 -4.97 0.25
CA HIS A 171 -4.50 -5.87 0.40
C HIS A 171 -4.76 -7.21 -0.32
N THR A 172 -3.71 -7.97 -0.56
CA THR A 172 -3.76 -9.25 -1.28
C THR A 172 -3.40 -10.46 -0.42
N ASP A 173 -2.72 -10.25 0.73
CA ASP A 173 -2.40 -11.29 1.70
C ASP A 173 -2.35 -10.74 3.13
N THR A 174 -3.40 -11.01 3.90
CA THR A 174 -3.56 -10.50 5.28
C THR A 174 -2.46 -11.02 6.22
N LEU A 175 -2.11 -12.31 6.13
CA LEU A 175 -1.15 -12.91 7.05
C LEU A 175 0.29 -12.47 6.73
N SER A 176 0.61 -12.30 5.45
CA SER A 176 1.89 -11.68 5.05
C SER A 176 1.97 -10.24 5.54
N TRP A 177 0.89 -9.47 5.44
CA TRP A 177 0.88 -8.10 5.96
C TRP A 177 1.15 -8.06 7.48
N MET A 178 0.51 -8.93 8.27
CA MET A 178 0.78 -9.01 9.71
C MET A 178 2.24 -9.38 10.04
N ARG A 179 2.86 -10.25 9.23
CA ARG A 179 4.29 -10.61 9.35
C ARG A 179 5.18 -9.43 8.99
N THR A 180 4.86 -8.71 7.92
CA THR A 180 5.53 -7.49 7.49
C THR A 180 5.53 -6.45 8.60
N LEU A 181 4.38 -6.16 9.21
CA LEU A 181 4.31 -5.24 10.36
C LEU A 181 5.24 -5.68 11.50
N GLY A 182 5.27 -6.99 11.81
CA GLY A 182 6.19 -7.53 12.81
C GLY A 182 7.67 -7.39 12.44
N MET A 183 8.01 -7.45 11.15
CA MET A 183 9.37 -7.15 10.66
C MET A 183 9.72 -5.68 10.86
N LEU A 184 8.84 -4.76 10.46
CA LEU A 184 9.08 -3.32 10.56
C LEU A 184 9.37 -2.88 12.00
N GLU A 185 8.66 -3.44 12.98
CA GLU A 185 8.89 -3.17 14.41
C GLU A 185 10.31 -3.48 14.90
N ARG A 186 11.06 -4.32 14.19
CA ARG A 186 12.42 -4.75 14.55
C ARG A 186 13.50 -4.02 13.77
N LEU A 187 13.13 -3.18 12.81
CA LEU A 187 14.09 -2.42 12.03
C LEU A 187 14.63 -1.23 12.82
N ASP A 188 15.87 -0.86 12.52
CA ASP A 188 16.51 0.32 13.11
C ASP A 188 16.30 1.53 12.19
N PHE A 189 15.41 2.43 12.58
CA PHE A 189 15.08 3.66 11.85
C PHE A 189 14.68 4.77 12.82
N ASP A 190 14.92 6.02 12.45
CA ASP A 190 14.61 7.19 13.28
C ASP A 190 13.24 7.76 12.93
N ILE A 191 12.84 7.66 11.67
CA ILE A 191 11.56 8.17 11.14
C ILE A 191 10.89 7.09 10.29
N LEU A 192 9.59 6.89 10.49
CA LEU A 192 8.75 6.05 9.63
C LEU A 192 7.85 6.94 8.77
N VAL A 193 7.90 6.73 7.46
CA VAL A 193 7.00 7.35 6.49
C VAL A 193 5.94 6.33 6.06
N PRO A 194 4.67 6.51 6.47
CA PRO A 194 3.59 5.62 6.07
C PRO A 194 3.20 5.88 4.61
N GLY A 195 2.44 4.94 4.04
CA GLY A 195 1.97 5.03 2.68
C GLY A 195 0.92 6.09 2.43
N HIS A 196 0.18 6.48 3.46
CA HIS A 196 -0.72 7.63 3.47
C HIS A 196 -0.70 8.25 4.86
N GLY A 197 -0.79 9.58 4.93
CA GLY A 197 -0.69 10.32 6.18
C GLY A 197 0.73 10.73 6.52
N ALA A 198 0.88 11.38 7.66
CA ALA A 198 2.13 12.03 8.01
C ALA A 198 3.13 11.08 8.71
N PRO A 199 4.44 11.30 8.55
CA PRO A 199 5.49 10.54 9.19
C PRO A 199 5.58 10.79 10.67
N VAL A 200 6.22 9.82 11.29
CA VAL A 200 6.27 9.70 12.73
C VAL A 200 7.70 9.34 13.12
N GLU A 201 8.17 9.91 14.23
CA GLU A 201 9.42 9.48 14.83
C GLU A 201 9.31 8.03 15.32
N ARG A 202 10.47 7.43 15.61
CA ARG A 202 10.59 6.06 16.14
C ARG A 202 9.64 5.78 17.32
N ARG A 203 9.46 6.73 18.24
CA ARG A 203 8.62 6.55 19.44
C ARG A 203 7.15 6.37 19.07
N GLU A 204 6.64 7.17 18.15
CA GLU A 204 5.27 7.13 17.64
C GLU A 204 5.07 6.00 16.61
N ALA A 205 6.13 5.60 15.89
CA ALA A 205 6.08 4.56 14.86
C ALA A 205 5.57 3.22 15.42
N ARG A 206 5.98 2.85 16.64
CA ARG A 206 5.48 1.64 17.33
C ARG A 206 3.95 1.68 17.46
N ARG A 207 3.41 2.79 17.96
CA ARG A 207 1.97 2.99 18.13
C ARG A 207 1.25 2.96 16.78
N LEU A 208 1.84 3.55 15.74
CA LEU A 208 1.25 3.55 14.41
C LEU A 208 1.20 2.14 13.80
N ILE A 209 2.26 1.34 13.98
CA ILE A 209 2.28 -0.06 13.55
C ILE A 209 1.23 -0.88 14.32
N ASP A 210 1.10 -0.68 15.63
CA ASP A 210 0.06 -1.33 16.44
C ASP A 210 -1.36 -0.95 15.99
N LEU A 211 -1.58 0.31 15.59
CA LEU A 211 -2.86 0.74 14.99
C LEU A 211 -3.15 0.01 13.67
N ASN A 212 -2.16 -0.16 12.81
CA ASN A 212 -2.30 -0.91 11.56
C ASN A 212 -2.62 -2.39 11.84
N ARG A 213 -1.94 -3.00 12.82
CA ARG A 213 -2.25 -4.37 13.27
C ARG A 213 -3.68 -4.48 13.81
N GLY A 214 -4.11 -3.49 14.60
CA GLY A 214 -5.48 -3.38 15.10
C GLY A 214 -6.51 -3.27 13.98
N LYS A 215 -6.22 -2.51 12.91
CA LYS A 215 -7.07 -2.42 11.73
C LYS A 215 -7.19 -3.75 10.99
N ILE A 216 -6.10 -4.52 10.86
CA ILE A 216 -6.17 -5.87 10.30
C ILE A 216 -7.12 -6.76 11.10
N GLU A 217 -7.02 -6.75 12.42
CA GLU A 217 -7.92 -7.52 13.29
C GLU A 217 -9.38 -7.05 13.23
N GLU A 218 -9.60 -5.73 13.09
CA GLU A 218 -10.92 -5.15 12.84
C GLU A 218 -11.52 -5.66 11.53
N MET A 219 -10.75 -5.62 10.43
CA MET A 219 -11.19 -6.15 9.14
C MET A 219 -11.48 -7.66 9.19
N LEU A 220 -10.67 -8.44 9.93
CA LEU A 220 -10.91 -9.87 10.13
C LEU A 220 -12.23 -10.12 10.87
N ARG A 221 -12.48 -9.40 11.98
CA ARG A 221 -13.75 -9.50 12.72
C ARG A 221 -14.94 -9.08 11.85
N LEU A 222 -14.76 -8.04 11.05
CA LEU A 222 -15.78 -7.56 10.15
C LEU A 222 -16.12 -8.62 9.08
N ALA A 223 -15.12 -9.19 8.41
CA ALA A 223 -15.34 -10.27 7.45
C ALA A 223 -15.96 -11.52 8.10
N GLU A 224 -15.54 -11.88 9.32
CA GLU A 224 -16.10 -13.00 10.08
C GLU A 224 -17.58 -12.78 10.46
N SER A 225 -17.96 -11.55 10.81
CA SER A 225 -19.36 -11.21 11.10
C SER A 225 -20.30 -11.33 9.89
N ALA A 226 -19.75 -11.31 8.67
CA ALA A 226 -20.52 -11.48 7.44
C ALA A 226 -20.67 -12.96 7.02
N LEU A 227 -20.01 -13.89 7.72
CA LEU A 227 -20.15 -15.33 7.52
C LEU A 227 -21.19 -15.91 8.47
N ASP A 228 -22.00 -16.86 8.03
CA ASP A 228 -22.93 -17.63 8.86
C ASP A 228 -22.70 -19.13 8.68
N ASP A 229 -23.61 -19.97 9.19
CA ASP A 229 -23.55 -21.43 9.02
C ASP A 229 -23.76 -21.86 7.55
N GLU A 230 -24.47 -21.04 6.78
CA GLU A 230 -24.69 -21.23 5.35
C GLU A 230 -23.47 -20.74 4.53
N PRO A 231 -22.89 -21.59 3.65
CA PRO A 231 -21.73 -21.21 2.84
C PRO A 231 -22.02 -20.06 1.86
N ALA A 232 -21.16 -19.03 1.87
CA ALA A 232 -21.22 -17.88 0.99
C ALA A 232 -19.95 -17.74 0.13
N ALA A 233 -20.12 -17.42 -1.15
CA ALA A 233 -19.04 -17.03 -2.04
C ALA A 233 -18.48 -15.66 -1.65
N GLY A 234 -17.25 -15.35 -2.08
CA GLY A 234 -16.58 -14.10 -1.71
C GLY A 234 -17.39 -12.83 -2.04
N ASP A 235 -18.11 -12.82 -3.17
CA ASP A 235 -18.89 -11.66 -3.58
C ASP A 235 -20.20 -11.52 -2.76
N GLU A 236 -20.81 -12.62 -2.36
CA GLU A 236 -21.95 -12.62 -1.42
C GLU A 236 -21.52 -12.09 -0.05
N VAL A 237 -20.31 -12.42 0.41
CA VAL A 237 -19.74 -11.84 1.64
C VAL A 237 -19.53 -10.33 1.51
N ILE A 238 -19.09 -9.83 0.36
CA ILE A 238 -18.96 -8.39 0.10
C ILE A 238 -20.32 -7.69 0.15
N GLU A 239 -21.38 -8.29 -0.42
CA GLU A 239 -22.74 -7.75 -0.35
C GLU A 239 -23.23 -7.63 1.10
N ARG A 240 -23.04 -8.68 1.90
CA ARG A 240 -23.37 -8.67 3.34
C ARG A 240 -22.59 -7.62 4.10
N LEU A 241 -21.32 -7.40 3.75
CA LEU A 241 -20.51 -6.34 4.34
C LEU A 241 -21.07 -4.95 4.04
N PHE A 242 -21.51 -4.68 2.81
CA PHE A 242 -22.16 -3.40 2.48
C PHE A 242 -23.44 -3.19 3.29
N GLU A 243 -24.23 -4.25 3.52
CA GLU A 243 -25.46 -4.19 4.31
C GLU A 243 -25.18 -3.94 5.79
N ALA A 244 -24.23 -4.66 6.36
CA ALA A 244 -23.93 -4.61 7.79
C ALA A 244 -23.27 -3.30 8.24
N THR A 245 -22.51 -2.65 7.36
CA THR A 245 -21.67 -1.48 7.71
C THR A 245 -22.23 -0.15 7.23
N GLY A 246 -23.22 -0.17 6.32
CA GLY A 246 -23.65 1.04 5.62
C GLY A 246 -22.56 1.66 4.73
N LEU A 247 -21.48 0.91 4.43
CA LEU A 247 -20.42 1.34 3.54
C LEU A 247 -20.99 1.74 2.17
N ALA A 248 -20.47 2.83 1.61
CA ALA A 248 -20.93 3.35 0.34
C ALA A 248 -20.79 2.30 -0.77
N ARG A 249 -21.93 1.86 -1.30
CA ARG A 249 -21.99 0.97 -2.47
C ARG A 249 -21.54 1.74 -3.69
N SER A 250 -20.28 1.54 -4.06
CA SER A 250 -19.68 2.16 -5.23
C SER A 250 -18.77 1.18 -5.95
N ARG A 251 -18.56 1.40 -7.24
CA ARG A 251 -17.60 0.64 -8.05
C ARG A 251 -16.21 0.67 -7.41
N ARG A 252 -15.80 1.84 -6.91
CA ARG A 252 -14.53 2.02 -6.19
C ARG A 252 -14.43 1.11 -4.96
N ALA A 253 -15.46 1.09 -4.11
CA ALA A 253 -15.47 0.28 -2.90
C ALA A 253 -15.43 -1.22 -3.25
N TYR A 254 -16.24 -1.66 -4.21
CA TYR A 254 -16.23 -3.05 -4.68
C TYR A 254 -14.84 -3.48 -5.18
N SER A 255 -14.18 -2.66 -6.00
CA SER A 255 -12.85 -2.99 -6.55
C SER A 255 -11.78 -3.14 -5.46
N VAL A 256 -11.88 -2.38 -4.36
CA VAL A 256 -10.99 -2.53 -3.19
C VAL A 256 -11.34 -3.79 -2.40
N TYR A 257 -12.63 -4.11 -2.25
CA TYR A 257 -13.09 -5.18 -1.37
C TYR A 257 -12.93 -6.55 -2.01
N MET A 258 -13.02 -6.65 -3.34
CA MET A 258 -12.88 -7.90 -4.09
C MET A 258 -11.62 -8.70 -3.71
N PRO A 259 -10.39 -8.16 -3.83
CA PRO A 259 -9.19 -8.88 -3.42
C PRO A 259 -9.06 -8.96 -1.89
N SER A 260 -9.40 -7.88 -1.18
CA SER A 260 -9.19 -7.75 0.26
C SER A 260 -10.06 -8.72 1.07
N VAL A 261 -11.33 -8.87 0.73
CA VAL A 261 -12.24 -9.81 1.38
C VAL A 261 -11.80 -11.25 1.12
N ARG A 262 -11.37 -11.58 -0.11
CA ARG A 262 -10.79 -12.91 -0.39
C ARG A 262 -9.53 -13.17 0.43
N ALA A 263 -8.65 -12.18 0.60
CA ALA A 263 -7.48 -12.27 1.47
C ALA A 263 -7.88 -12.51 2.94
N LEU A 264 -8.86 -11.75 3.45
CA LEU A 264 -9.39 -11.90 4.81
C LEU A 264 -10.01 -13.28 5.03
N LEU A 265 -10.83 -13.76 4.09
CA LEU A 265 -11.47 -15.08 4.17
C LEU A 265 -10.43 -16.23 4.16
N ASN A 266 -9.37 -16.10 3.36
CA ASN A 266 -8.24 -17.04 3.39
C ASN A 266 -7.51 -16.99 4.73
N ALA A 267 -7.29 -15.80 5.30
CA ALA A 267 -6.68 -15.64 6.60
C ALA A 267 -7.54 -16.22 7.73
N LEU A 268 -8.85 -15.95 7.75
CA LEU A 268 -9.79 -16.56 8.71
C LEU A 268 -9.78 -18.08 8.62
N THR A 269 -9.70 -18.65 7.41
CA THR A 269 -9.57 -20.09 7.22
C THR A 269 -8.26 -20.63 7.82
N ALA A 270 -7.13 -19.98 7.53
CA ALA A 270 -5.83 -20.37 8.06
C ALA A 270 -5.71 -20.21 9.58
N LEU A 271 -6.40 -19.24 10.16
CA LEU A 271 -6.51 -19.01 11.60
C LEU A 271 -7.54 -19.94 12.27
N GLY A 272 -8.27 -20.75 11.50
CA GLY A 272 -9.30 -21.64 12.01
C GLY A 272 -10.54 -20.93 12.56
N ARG A 273 -10.80 -19.69 12.11
CA ARG A 273 -11.98 -18.85 12.43
C ARG A 273 -13.11 -19.00 11.40
N ALA A 274 -12.82 -19.56 10.24
CA ALA A 274 -13.81 -19.90 9.22
C ALA A 274 -13.45 -21.25 8.59
N ARG A 275 -14.44 -21.88 7.93
CA ARG A 275 -14.22 -23.05 7.09
C ARG A 275 -14.40 -22.66 5.63
N ARG A 276 -13.58 -23.22 4.74
CA ARG A 276 -13.77 -23.15 3.29
C ARG A 276 -14.29 -24.48 2.77
N VAL A 277 -15.33 -24.43 1.94
CA VAL A 277 -15.88 -25.56 1.20
C VAL A 277 -15.88 -25.23 -0.31
N VAL A 278 -16.02 -26.25 -1.14
CA VAL A 278 -16.18 -26.07 -2.59
C VAL A 278 -17.48 -26.72 -3.01
N GLU A 279 -18.40 -25.92 -3.53
CA GLU A 279 -19.71 -26.36 -4.00
C GLU A 279 -19.84 -26.06 -5.48
N ASN A 280 -20.10 -27.09 -6.30
CA ASN A 280 -20.20 -26.96 -7.76
C ASN A 280 -19.00 -26.23 -8.40
N GLY A 281 -17.80 -26.43 -7.85
CA GLY A 281 -16.57 -25.78 -8.32
C GLY A 281 -16.33 -24.36 -7.80
N VAL A 282 -17.24 -23.81 -6.99
CA VAL A 282 -17.12 -22.46 -6.41
C VAL A 282 -16.62 -22.54 -4.96
N PRO A 283 -15.50 -21.87 -4.60
CA PRO A 283 -15.09 -21.77 -3.21
C PRO A 283 -16.06 -20.89 -2.42
N LYS A 284 -16.51 -21.40 -1.28
CA LYS A 284 -17.40 -20.71 -0.34
C LYS A 284 -16.87 -20.79 1.09
N TRP A 285 -17.28 -19.85 1.92
CA TRP A 285 -16.87 -19.73 3.31
C TRP A 285 -18.08 -19.72 4.24
N LEU A 286 -17.92 -20.33 5.39
CA LEU A 286 -18.90 -20.36 6.46
C LEU A 286 -18.21 -20.17 7.81
N ARG A 287 -18.97 -19.72 8.80
CA ARG A 287 -18.52 -19.53 10.18
C ARG A 287 -18.10 -20.89 10.77
N ARG A 288 -17.15 -20.87 11.70
CA ARG A 288 -16.78 -22.04 12.49
C ARG A 288 -17.49 -22.05 13.83
#